data_AF-A0A0Q3WYJ3-F1
#
_entry.id   AF-A0A0Q3WYJ3-F1
#
_cell.length_a   1.000
_cell.length_b   1.000
_cell.length_c   1.000
_cell.angle_alpha   90.00
_cell.angle_beta   90.00
_cell.angle_gamma   90.00
#
_symmetry.space_group_name_H-M   'P 1'
#
loop_
_entity.id
_entity.type
_entity.pdbx_description
1 polymer ?
#
loop_
_entity_poly.entity_id
_entity_poly.type
_entity_poly.pdbx_seq_one_letter_code
_entity_poly.pdbx_strand_id
1 'polypeptide(L)'
;MVEIKHILEKCRLMLEMRQLAFAIEMTTLKLLNDQFEMERMDIRNDFLVRGICMKEVDGLMEEPSYYQMKFIPKHARWNYLKNEKDQLAQCIQKALTDLTSSYDKKWDLENFTIANIINILDLYQFTGRASSKRELEIQQMKTWMKENKVNSKQALLFNAYSELLK
;
A
#
# COMPACT_ATOMS: atom_id res chain seq x y z
N MET A 1 9.05 -10.52 -13.89
CA MET A 1 8.67 -9.51 -12.89
C MET A 1 7.76 -8.52 -13.58
N VAL A 2 6.53 -8.34 -13.09
CA VAL A 2 5.57 -7.39 -13.70
C VAL A 2 5.99 -5.97 -13.31
N GLU A 3 5.92 -5.02 -14.24
CA GLU A 3 6.22 -3.61 -13.93
C GLU A 3 4.96 -2.89 -13.41
N ILE A 4 5.16 -1.87 -12.58
CA ILE A 4 4.06 -1.09 -12.01
C ILE A 4 3.16 -0.46 -13.09
N LYS A 5 3.74 -0.05 -14.23
CA LYS A 5 2.99 0.50 -15.37
C LYS A 5 1.98 -0.51 -15.93
N HIS A 6 2.35 -1.79 -16.01
CA HIS A 6 1.45 -2.85 -16.50
C HIS A 6 0.31 -3.11 -15.53
N ILE A 7 0.58 -3.05 -14.22
CA ILE A 7 -0.45 -3.17 -13.18
C ILE A 7 -1.44 -2.00 -13.27
N LEU A 8 -0.92 -0.77 -13.30
CA LEU A 8 -1.75 0.42 -13.41
C LEU A 8 -2.60 0.41 -14.67
N GLU A 9 -2.06 -0.05 -15.79
CA GLU A 9 -2.80 -0.18 -17.03
C GLU A 9 -3.92 -1.22 -16.94
N LYS A 10 -3.67 -2.37 -16.31
CA LYS A 10 -4.74 -3.36 -16.05
C LYS A 10 -5.84 -2.79 -15.16
N CYS A 11 -5.48 -2.11 -14.08
CA CYS A 11 -6.45 -1.42 -13.22
C CYS A 11 -7.22 -0.34 -13.98
N ARG A 12 -6.55 0.40 -14.89
CA ARG A 12 -7.17 1.42 -15.75
C ARG A 12 -8.26 0.84 -16.63
N LEU A 13 -8.06 -0.34 -17.20
CA LEU A 13 -9.04 -1.00 -18.05
C LEU A 13 -10.30 -1.44 -17.30
N MET A 14 -10.21 -1.62 -15.98
CA MET A 14 -11.35 -1.95 -15.12
C MET A 14 -12.05 -0.74 -14.50
N LEU A 15 -11.42 0.44 -14.57
CA LEU A 15 -11.87 1.65 -13.89
C LEU A 15 -12.31 2.70 -14.90
N GLU A 16 -13.30 3.50 -14.52
CA GLU A 16 -13.62 4.71 -15.27
C GLU A 16 -12.53 5.77 -15.07
N MET A 17 -12.40 6.72 -16.02
CA MET A 17 -11.41 7.82 -15.97
C MET A 17 -11.40 8.58 -14.64
N ARG A 18 -12.57 8.75 -14.01
CA ARG A 18 -12.75 9.47 -12.74
C ARG A 18 -12.30 8.68 -11.51
N GLN A 19 -12.08 7.38 -11.65
CA GLN A 19 -11.63 6.47 -10.59
C GLN A 19 -10.15 6.08 -10.72
N LEU A 20 -9.42 6.53 -11.75
CA LEU A 20 -8.00 6.16 -11.93
C LEU A 20 -7.10 6.50 -10.74
N ALA A 21 -7.45 7.55 -10.00
CA ALA A 21 -6.77 7.89 -8.77
C ALA A 21 -6.86 6.77 -7.72
N PHE A 22 -7.96 6.02 -7.67
CA PHE A 22 -8.12 4.85 -6.80
C PHE A 22 -7.04 3.80 -7.07
N ALA A 23 -6.76 3.50 -8.34
CA ALA A 23 -5.70 2.54 -8.69
C ALA A 23 -4.33 3.00 -8.16
N ILE A 24 -4.04 4.30 -8.23
CA ILE A 24 -2.80 4.87 -7.68
C ILE A 24 -2.76 4.76 -6.16
N GLU A 25 -3.85 5.10 -5.46
CA GLU A 25 -3.90 4.97 -4.00
C GLU A 25 -3.74 3.52 -3.56
N MET A 26 -4.43 2.58 -4.21
CA MET A 26 -4.33 1.15 -3.90
C MET A 26 -2.95 0.58 -4.18
N THR A 27 -2.32 1.01 -5.28
CA THR A 27 -0.94 0.62 -5.61
C THR A 27 0.03 1.15 -4.57
N THR A 28 -0.15 2.40 -4.13
CA THR A 28 0.67 3.02 -3.07
C THR A 28 0.45 2.32 -1.72
N LEU A 29 -0.78 1.95 -1.40
CA LEU A 29 -1.13 1.24 -0.17
C LEU A 29 -0.44 -0.14 -0.13
N LYS A 30 -0.44 -0.86 -1.24
CA LYS A 30 0.25 -2.14 -1.38
C LYS A 30 1.76 -1.99 -1.22
N LEU A 31 2.33 -0.99 -1.89
CA LEU A 31 3.75 -0.60 -1.77
C LEU A 31 4.17 -0.37 -0.31
N LEU A 32 3.43 0.49 0.40
CA LEU A 32 3.65 0.80 1.81
C LEU A 32 3.56 -0.46 2.69
N ASN A 33 2.54 -1.29 2.46
CA ASN A 33 2.34 -2.51 3.21
C ASN A 33 3.46 -3.52 3.01
N ASP A 34 3.91 -3.72 1.78
CA ASP A 34 4.99 -4.67 1.50
C ASP A 34 6.31 -4.19 2.13
N GLN A 35 6.54 -2.88 2.13
CA GLN A 35 7.71 -2.30 2.77
C GLN A 35 7.67 -2.44 4.29
N PHE A 36 6.52 -2.17 4.90
CA PHE A 36 6.30 -2.38 6.33
C PHE A 36 6.46 -3.85 6.73
N GLU A 37 5.90 -4.79 5.99
CA GLU A 37 6.02 -6.22 6.31
C GLU A 37 7.45 -6.73 6.17
N MET A 38 8.24 -6.21 5.21
CA MET A 38 9.67 -6.53 5.14
C MET A 38 10.42 -6.07 6.40
N GLU A 39 10.27 -4.81 6.78
CA GLU A 39 10.90 -4.27 8.00
C GLU A 39 10.42 -5.03 9.25
N ARG A 40 9.12 -5.33 9.32
CA ARG A 40 8.53 -6.14 10.41
C ARG A 40 9.17 -7.52 10.50
N MET A 41 9.41 -8.20 9.37
CA MET A 41 10.10 -9.49 9.36
C MET A 41 11.55 -9.39 9.82
N ASP A 42 12.26 -8.34 9.41
CA ASP A 42 13.66 -8.12 9.80
C ASP A 42 13.80 -7.89 11.31
N ILE A 43 12.98 -6.99 11.88
CA ILE A 43 12.95 -6.72 13.33
C ILE A 43 12.54 -7.99 14.10
N ARG A 44 11.52 -8.71 13.62
CA ARG A 44 11.07 -9.97 14.22
C ARG A 44 12.21 -10.99 14.28
N ASN A 45 12.95 -11.15 13.20
CA ASN A 45 14.07 -12.09 13.13
C ASN A 45 15.21 -11.68 14.05
N ASP A 46 15.55 -10.38 14.13
CA ASP A 46 16.56 -9.87 15.07
C ASP A 46 16.20 -10.18 16.53
N PHE A 47 14.95 -9.94 16.95
CA PHE A 47 14.50 -10.30 18.29
C PHE A 47 14.55 -11.81 18.58
N LEU A 48 14.17 -12.64 17.61
CA LEU A 48 14.25 -14.10 17.76
C LEU A 48 15.70 -14.57 17.86
N VAL A 49 16.62 -14.00 17.07
CA VAL A 49 18.07 -14.29 17.14
C VAL A 49 18.67 -13.88 18.49
N ARG A 50 18.15 -12.81 19.10
CA ARG A 50 18.52 -12.38 20.46
C ARG A 50 17.91 -13.25 21.57
N GLY A 51 17.13 -14.27 21.23
CA GLY A 51 16.57 -15.24 22.16
C GLY A 51 15.24 -14.82 22.81
N ILE A 52 14.60 -13.75 22.32
CA ILE A 52 13.26 -13.35 22.80
C ILE A 52 12.24 -14.39 22.34
N CYS A 53 11.37 -14.85 23.23
CA CYS A 53 10.41 -15.88 22.88
C CYS A 53 9.33 -15.37 21.91
N MET A 54 8.79 -16.23 21.04
CA MET A 54 7.85 -15.83 19.99
C MET A 54 6.65 -15.03 20.49
N LYS A 55 6.09 -15.40 21.65
CA LYS A 55 4.92 -14.72 22.23
C LYS A 55 5.22 -13.27 22.62
N GLU A 56 6.42 -13.02 23.17
CA GLU A 56 6.86 -11.69 23.53
C GLU A 56 7.18 -10.86 22.29
N VAL A 57 7.87 -11.46 21.32
CA VAL A 57 8.14 -10.83 20.01
C VAL A 57 6.84 -10.38 19.35
N ASP A 58 5.80 -11.21 19.33
CA ASP A 58 4.52 -10.85 18.72
C ASP A 58 3.85 -9.62 19.38
N GLY A 59 4.09 -9.39 20.68
CA GLY A 59 3.68 -8.17 21.38
C GLY A 59 4.52 -6.96 20.96
N LEU A 60 5.85 -7.12 20.92
CA LEU A 60 6.78 -6.07 20.52
C LEU A 60 6.58 -5.61 19.07
N MET A 61 6.14 -6.51 18.17
CA MET A 61 5.83 -6.19 16.78
C MET A 61 4.63 -5.24 16.59
N GLU A 62 3.95 -4.85 17.66
CA GLU A 62 2.84 -3.91 17.62
C GLU A 62 3.22 -2.54 18.22
N GLU A 63 4.46 -2.37 18.66
CA GLU A 63 5.01 -1.11 19.15
C GLU A 63 5.56 -0.26 17.99
N PRO A 64 4.97 0.92 17.69
CA PRO A 64 5.39 1.75 16.55
C PRO A 64 6.84 2.24 16.62
N SER A 65 7.42 2.32 17.82
CA SER A 65 8.76 2.88 18.07
C SER A 65 9.90 2.03 17.52
N TYR A 66 9.65 0.75 17.20
CA TYR A 66 10.67 -0.13 16.60
C TYR A 66 10.83 0.04 15.10
N TYR A 67 9.91 0.76 14.44
CA TYR A 67 9.90 0.94 13.00
C TYR A 67 10.53 2.27 12.62
N GLN A 68 11.43 2.24 11.65
CA GLN A 68 11.98 3.43 11.01
C GLN A 68 10.96 4.05 10.06
N MET A 69 10.16 3.22 9.40
CA MET A 69 9.09 3.67 8.53
C MET A 69 7.79 3.89 9.28
N LYS A 70 6.82 4.49 8.58
CA LYS A 70 5.49 4.70 9.13
C LYS A 70 4.86 3.36 9.53
N PHE A 71 4.55 3.22 10.81
CA PHE A 71 3.85 2.05 11.34
C PHE A 71 2.47 1.87 10.69
N ILE A 72 2.14 0.63 10.33
CA ILE A 72 0.84 0.27 9.74
C ILE A 72 0.00 -0.53 10.75
N PRO A 73 -1.14 0.02 11.21
CA PRO A 73 -2.02 -0.66 12.17
C PRO A 73 -2.67 -1.89 11.54
N LYS A 74 -3.04 -2.87 12.38
CA LYS A 74 -3.55 -4.19 11.95
C LYS A 74 -4.66 -4.12 10.89
N HIS A 75 -5.63 -3.23 11.05
CA HIS A 75 -6.75 -3.10 10.12
C HIS A 75 -6.39 -2.43 8.78
N ALA A 76 -5.23 -1.78 8.70
CA ALA A 76 -4.70 -1.20 7.47
C ALA A 76 -3.69 -2.14 6.77
N ARG A 77 -3.41 -3.31 7.37
CA ARG A 77 -2.49 -4.30 6.78
C ARG A 77 -3.11 -4.95 5.56
N TRP A 78 -2.31 -5.15 4.52
CA TRP A 78 -2.78 -5.70 3.25
C TRP A 78 -3.46 -7.06 3.40
N ASN A 79 -2.90 -7.93 4.24
CA ASN A 79 -3.49 -9.24 4.54
C ASN A 79 -4.83 -9.15 5.29
N TYR A 80 -5.04 -8.09 6.08
CA TYR A 80 -6.33 -7.86 6.71
C TYR A 80 -7.34 -7.40 5.64
N LEU A 81 -6.98 -6.38 4.86
CA LEU A 81 -7.85 -5.80 3.84
C LEU A 81 -8.35 -6.83 2.83
N LYS A 82 -7.48 -7.70 2.32
CA LYS A 82 -7.87 -8.71 1.30
C LYS A 82 -8.82 -9.80 1.83
N ASN A 83 -8.88 -9.99 3.14
CA ASN A 83 -9.72 -11.02 3.76
C ASN A 83 -11.13 -10.51 4.10
N GLU A 84 -11.32 -9.20 4.16
CA GLU A 84 -12.60 -8.56 4.51
C GLU A 84 -13.51 -8.39 3.29
N LYS A 85 -14.32 -9.41 2.98
CA LYS A 85 -15.14 -9.43 1.75
C LYS A 85 -16.36 -8.49 1.78
N ASP A 86 -17.07 -8.45 2.91
CA ASP A 86 -18.38 -7.78 2.98
C ASP A 86 -18.25 -6.26 3.19
N GLN A 87 -17.17 -5.82 3.83
CA GLN A 87 -16.93 -4.41 4.19
C GLN A 87 -15.66 -3.85 3.53
N LEU A 88 -15.19 -4.47 2.45
CA LEU A 88 -13.92 -4.15 1.80
C LEU A 88 -13.72 -2.66 1.54
N ALA A 89 -14.70 -2.00 0.92
CA ALA A 89 -14.64 -0.57 0.64
C ALA A 89 -14.47 0.28 1.92
N GLN A 90 -15.18 -0.07 2.99
CA GLN A 90 -15.11 0.64 4.28
C GLN A 90 -13.77 0.41 4.98
N CYS A 91 -13.26 -0.82 4.95
CA CYS A 91 -11.95 -1.16 5.51
C CYS A 91 -10.82 -0.38 4.80
N ILE A 92 -10.86 -0.30 3.47
CA ILE A 92 -9.87 0.46 2.69
C ILE A 92 -9.99 1.95 2.99
N GLN A 93 -11.22 2.49 3.04
CA GLN A 93 -11.44 3.90 3.38
C GLN A 93 -10.81 4.24 4.73
N LYS A 94 -11.07 3.41 5.75
CA LYS A 94 -10.52 3.58 7.09
C LYS A 94 -8.99 3.50 7.07
N ALA A 95 -8.42 2.53 6.36
CA ALA A 95 -6.98 2.39 6.23
C ALA A 95 -6.34 3.66 5.62
N LEU A 96 -6.94 4.23 4.57
CA LEU A 96 -6.41 5.44 3.95
C LEU A 96 -6.54 6.68 4.84
N THR A 97 -7.65 6.81 5.57
CA THR A 97 -7.83 7.88 6.56
C THR A 97 -6.77 7.82 7.64
N ASP A 98 -6.45 6.65 8.19
CA ASP A 98 -5.42 6.53 9.23
C ASP A 98 -4.00 6.76 8.67
N LEU A 99 -3.75 6.36 7.42
CA LEU A 99 -2.44 6.53 6.78
C LEU A 99 -2.19 7.94 6.25
N THR A 100 -3.23 8.72 5.94
CA THR A 100 -3.05 10.04 5.31
C THR A 100 -3.58 11.19 6.15
N SER A 101 -4.38 10.90 7.19
CA SER A 101 -5.08 11.81 8.14
C SER A 101 -5.98 12.88 7.51
N SER A 102 -5.78 13.20 6.24
CA SER A 102 -6.47 14.14 5.37
C SER A 102 -7.35 13.43 4.33
N TYR A 103 -7.48 12.11 4.43
CA TYR A 103 -8.24 11.32 3.47
C TYR A 103 -9.75 11.45 3.73
N ASP A 104 -10.45 12.23 2.91
CA ASP A 104 -11.92 12.42 2.99
C ASP A 104 -12.70 11.80 1.83
N LYS A 105 -11.99 11.32 0.80
CA LYS A 105 -12.58 10.93 -0.47
C LYS A 105 -13.31 9.61 -0.32
N LYS A 106 -14.59 9.56 -0.71
CA LYS A 106 -15.33 8.30 -0.86
C LYS A 106 -15.29 7.86 -2.31
N TRP A 107 -15.03 6.58 -2.55
CA TRP A 107 -15.13 6.01 -3.89
C TRP A 107 -16.47 5.32 -4.07
N ASP A 108 -17.11 5.64 -5.18
CA ASP A 108 -18.29 4.93 -5.66
C ASP A 108 -17.82 3.74 -6.52
N LEU A 109 -17.41 2.66 -5.85
CA LEU A 109 -16.89 1.45 -6.48
C LEU A 109 -17.53 0.24 -5.83
N GLU A 110 -17.97 -0.71 -6.66
CA GLU A 110 -18.47 -1.99 -6.17
C GLU A 110 -17.35 -2.81 -5.51
N ASN A 111 -17.68 -3.54 -4.44
CA ASN A 111 -16.74 -4.42 -3.74
C ASN A 111 -16.08 -5.43 -4.70
N PHE A 112 -16.78 -5.89 -5.74
CA PHE A 112 -16.22 -6.78 -6.75
C PHE A 112 -15.08 -6.12 -7.55
N THR A 113 -15.26 -4.88 -7.99
CA THR A 113 -14.21 -4.11 -8.71
C THR A 113 -13.00 -3.89 -7.82
N ILE A 114 -13.23 -3.54 -6.55
CA ILE A 114 -12.17 -3.37 -5.55
C ILE A 114 -11.40 -4.68 -5.33
N ALA A 115 -12.11 -5.80 -5.16
CA ALA A 115 -11.51 -7.11 -4.97
C ALA A 115 -10.65 -7.52 -6.17
N ASN A 116 -11.11 -7.26 -7.40
CA ASN A 116 -10.32 -7.54 -8.61
C ASN A 116 -9.05 -6.69 -8.67
N ILE A 117 -9.10 -5.42 -8.26
CA ILE A 117 -7.91 -4.56 -8.17
C ILE A 117 -6.92 -5.12 -7.13
N ILE A 118 -7.41 -5.53 -5.96
CA ILE A 118 -6.58 -6.18 -4.94
C ILE A 118 -5.92 -7.43 -5.50
N ASN A 119 -6.67 -8.29 -6.19
CA ASN A 119 -6.13 -9.51 -6.79
C ASN A 119 -5.03 -9.20 -7.82
N ILE A 120 -5.21 -8.17 -8.66
CA ILE A 120 -4.18 -7.71 -9.61
C ILE A 120 -2.94 -7.23 -8.87
N LEU A 121 -3.12 -6.47 -7.79
CA LEU A 121 -2.02 -5.94 -6.98
C LEU A 121 -1.27 -7.04 -6.22
N ASP A 122 -1.95 -8.12 -5.82
CA ASP A 122 -1.32 -9.28 -5.18
C ASP A 122 -0.41 -10.07 -6.13
N LEU A 123 -0.61 -9.95 -7.44
CA LEU A 123 0.35 -10.48 -8.43
C LEU A 123 1.70 -9.74 -8.40
N TYR A 124 1.74 -8.56 -7.78
CA TYR A 124 2.96 -7.79 -7.63
C TYR A 124 3.65 -8.16 -6.31
N GLN A 125 4.78 -8.87 -6.41
CA GLN A 125 5.65 -9.15 -5.27
C GLN A 125 6.81 -8.15 -5.21
N PHE A 126 6.94 -7.48 -4.07
CA PHE A 126 7.92 -6.42 -3.83
C PHE A 126 9.26 -6.88 -3.25
N THR A 127 9.51 -8.19 -3.15
CA THR A 127 10.64 -8.77 -2.40
C THR A 127 11.97 -8.04 -2.64
N GLY A 128 12.52 -7.45 -1.57
CA GLY A 128 13.93 -7.06 -1.45
C GLY A 128 14.41 -5.99 -2.44
N ARG A 129 13.59 -5.00 -2.78
CA ARG A 129 14.00 -3.94 -3.73
C ARG A 129 14.88 -2.89 -3.05
N ALA A 130 16.10 -2.74 -3.57
CA ALA A 130 17.02 -1.65 -3.22
C ALA A 130 16.39 -0.26 -3.41
N SER A 131 16.92 0.74 -2.71
CA SER A 131 16.40 2.13 -2.76
C SER A 131 16.26 2.68 -4.18
N SER A 132 17.21 2.39 -5.08
CA SER A 132 17.16 2.80 -6.48
C SER A 132 15.97 2.23 -7.28
N LYS A 133 15.49 1.03 -6.92
CA LYS A 133 14.29 0.46 -7.55
C LYS A 133 13.01 1.14 -7.06
N ARG A 134 12.96 1.59 -5.80
CA ARG A 134 11.82 2.36 -5.25
C ARG A 134 11.70 3.72 -5.91
N GLU A 135 12.83 4.40 -6.12
CA GLU A 135 12.87 5.66 -6.87
C GLU A 135 12.33 5.47 -8.29
N LEU A 136 12.73 4.40 -8.97
CA LEU A 136 12.23 4.07 -10.31
C LEU A 136 10.70 3.86 -10.32
N GLU A 137 10.15 3.15 -9.34
CA GLU A 137 8.70 2.91 -9.23
C GLU A 137 7.93 4.22 -8.99
N ILE A 138 8.44 5.10 -8.13
CA ILE A 138 7.88 6.44 -7.93
C ILE A 138 7.89 7.23 -9.24
N GLN A 139 8.99 7.19 -10.00
CA GLN A 139 9.08 7.89 -11.28
C GLN A 139 8.12 7.32 -12.33
N GLN A 140 7.98 5.99 -12.38
CA GLN A 140 7.01 5.32 -13.25
C GLN A 140 5.57 5.71 -12.90
N MET A 141 5.22 5.74 -11.61
CA MET A 141 3.89 6.19 -11.15
C MET A 141 3.64 7.66 -11.50
N LYS A 142 4.61 8.57 -11.23
CA LYS A 142 4.50 9.99 -11.59
C LYS A 142 4.27 10.18 -13.09
N THR A 143 5.03 9.44 -13.91
CA THR A 143 4.91 9.49 -15.36
C THR A 143 3.52 9.02 -15.80
N TRP A 144 3.06 7.89 -15.26
CA TRP A 144 1.74 7.35 -15.57
C TRP A 144 0.60 8.29 -15.14
N MET A 145 0.70 8.91 -13.96
CA MET A 145 -0.28 9.90 -13.48
C MET A 145 -0.38 11.09 -14.43
N LYS A 146 0.77 11.59 -14.92
CA LYS A 146 0.82 12.69 -15.90
C LYS A 146 0.18 12.29 -17.23
N GLU A 147 0.51 11.10 -17.76
CA GLU A 147 -0.07 10.54 -18.99
C GLU A 147 -1.61 10.42 -18.88
N ASN A 148 -2.12 10.07 -17.70
CA ASN A 148 -3.54 9.84 -17.44
C ASN A 148 -4.27 11.02 -16.78
N LYS A 149 -3.64 12.19 -16.71
CA LYS A 149 -4.20 13.44 -16.15
C LYS A 149 -4.69 13.29 -14.69
N VAL A 150 -4.08 12.40 -13.91
CA VAL A 150 -4.34 12.27 -12.48
C VAL A 150 -3.48 13.29 -11.73
N ASN A 151 -4.12 14.23 -11.03
CA ASN A 151 -3.40 15.26 -10.27
C ASN A 151 -3.12 14.83 -8.82
N SER A 152 -2.22 15.55 -8.15
CA SER A 152 -1.80 15.27 -6.78
C SER A 152 -2.97 15.24 -5.79
N LYS A 153 -3.91 16.18 -5.87
CA LYS A 153 -5.09 16.20 -4.98
C LYS A 153 -5.95 14.94 -5.10
N GLN A 154 -5.90 14.25 -6.24
CA GLN A 154 -6.68 13.03 -6.44
C GLN A 154 -5.99 11.78 -5.87
N ALA A 155 -4.66 11.79 -5.75
CA ALA A 155 -3.81 10.69 -5.27
C ALA A 155 -3.00 11.12 -4.03
N LEU A 156 -3.71 11.31 -2.92
CA LEU A 156 -3.19 11.84 -1.66
C LEU A 156 -2.18 10.90 -1.00
N LEU A 157 -2.47 9.59 -0.95
CA LEU A 157 -1.55 8.62 -0.33
C LEU A 157 -0.24 8.57 -1.10
N PHE A 158 -0.30 8.58 -2.44
CA PHE A 158 0.89 8.63 -3.28
C PHE A 158 1.78 9.82 -2.94
N ASN A 159 1.21 11.02 -2.79
CA ASN A 159 2.01 12.20 -2.45
C ASN A 159 2.66 12.05 -1.07
N ALA A 160 1.88 11.65 -0.06
CA ALA A 160 2.37 11.44 1.30
C ALA A 160 3.52 10.41 1.30
N TYR A 161 3.36 9.29 0.59
CA TYR A 161 4.41 8.28 0.45
C TYR A 161 5.66 8.83 -0.27
N SER A 162 5.46 9.59 -1.35
CA SER A 162 6.58 10.15 -2.12
C SER A 162 7.40 11.21 -1.35
N GLU A 163 6.81 11.82 -0.32
CA GLU A 163 7.50 12.75 0.58
C GLU A 163 8.32 12.02 1.64
N LEU A 164 7.88 10.82 2.07
CA LEU A 164 8.59 9.99 3.05
C LEU A 164 9.89 9.35 2.51
N LEU A 165 10.11 9.41 1.19
CA LEU A 165 11.29 8.85 0.51
C LEU A 165 12.27 9.92 0.00
N LYS A 166 12.09 11.19 0.40
CA LYS A 166 13.04 12.28 0.15
C LYS A 166 13.92 12.50 1.37
#